data_AF-A0A165CBL1-F1
#
_entry.id   AF-A0A165CBL1-F1
#
_cell.length_a   1.000
_cell.length_b   1.000
_cell.length_c   1.000
_cell.angle_alpha   90.00
_cell.angle_beta   90.00
_cell.angle_gamma   90.00
#
_symmetry.space_group_name_H-M   'P 1'
#
loop_
_entity.id
_entity.type
_entity.pdbx_description
1 polymer ?
#
loop_
_entity_poly.entity_id
_entity_poly.type
_entity_poly.pdbx_seq_one_letter_code
_entity_poly.pdbx_strand_id
1 'polypeptide(L)'
;MPSTSSPLSMSTILLALVLCSLLPISIATRAVPRDTDGGLITLSSAAQTVSQRGGAANFLVSRVGGITGANSVLYRTADDTALAGVDYAAASGTLTWAAGDAADKTISVKLVPSSVGTGERAFRLTLSGAALGDVPDAVVTIQSEYVEPVTLLGFDWSTWSLTLPVDQYRRTEPSAKAWTIQPKDLLAGFADDFFSVSTALNDDSVPEVVFVTPANGAVTSPGSSDGSDHTRSELREMWVGGDSKGDWTSAVGGTLRGACRILSVAPSTTEATFAQIHGQDFAFVLVDYRTTKQSIEIAVYAANAAGQSKKSTTVKKGVQLGDLIEYELSFVGSNVTVLVTGAAPLSVQVDESWVGAPVYFKAGAYHAAPNKGNAEGDETIVAYRELVVSH
;
A
#
# COMPACT_ATOMS: atom_id res chain seq x y z
N MET A 1 29.49 39.29 -45.63
CA MET A 1 29.57 40.77 -45.57
C MET A 1 28.90 41.32 -46.82
N PRO A 2 28.21 42.48 -46.81
CA PRO A 2 28.07 43.49 -45.75
C PRO A 2 26.66 43.47 -45.09
N SER A 3 26.52 43.60 -43.76
CA SER A 3 26.29 44.83 -42.96
C SER A 3 25.10 45.67 -43.44
N THR A 4 24.08 45.94 -42.61
CA THR A 4 24.10 46.96 -41.55
C THR A 4 22.78 46.86 -40.73
N SER A 5 22.89 46.65 -39.41
CA SER A 5 22.58 47.60 -38.32
C SER A 5 21.10 47.81 -37.96
N SER A 6 20.77 47.45 -36.71
CA SER A 6 19.55 47.77 -35.96
C SER A 6 19.25 49.29 -35.90
N PRO A 7 18.03 49.69 -35.48
CA PRO A 7 17.85 50.02 -34.06
C PRO A 7 16.50 49.61 -33.43
N LEU A 8 16.49 49.57 -32.10
CA LEU A 8 15.36 49.40 -31.19
C LEU A 8 14.31 50.52 -31.33
N SER A 9 13.02 50.20 -31.08
CA SER A 9 12.07 51.17 -30.51
C SER A 9 11.00 50.51 -29.64
N MET A 10 10.95 51.01 -28.41
CA MET A 10 10.01 50.90 -27.29
C MET A 10 8.51 50.71 -27.58
N SER A 11 7.89 49.98 -26.65
CA SER A 11 6.56 50.20 -26.03
C SER A 11 5.28 49.99 -26.84
N THR A 12 4.51 48.97 -26.44
CA THR A 12 3.12 49.19 -25.96
C THR A 12 2.72 48.07 -24.99
N ILE A 13 2.58 48.42 -23.71
CA ILE A 13 1.91 47.62 -22.68
C ILE A 13 0.41 47.77 -22.92
N LEU A 14 -0.30 46.66 -23.18
CA LEU A 14 -1.75 46.65 -23.29
C LEU A 14 -2.34 46.48 -21.88
N LEU A 15 -2.87 47.57 -21.33
CA LEU A 15 -3.58 47.62 -20.05
C LEU A 15 -5.03 47.13 -20.28
N ALA A 16 -5.35 45.90 -19.89
CA ALA A 16 -6.74 45.45 -19.79
C ALA A 16 -7.31 45.94 -18.44
N LEU A 17 -8.20 46.94 -18.49
CA LEU A 17 -9.03 47.34 -17.36
C LEU A 17 -9.96 46.18 -16.98
N VAL A 18 -9.73 45.57 -15.82
CA VAL A 18 -10.77 44.81 -15.12
C VAL A 18 -11.57 45.82 -14.29
N LEU A 19 -12.82 46.08 -14.67
CA LEU A 19 -13.80 46.71 -13.78
C LEU A 19 -14.01 45.78 -12.59
N CYS A 20 -13.25 45.97 -11.53
CA CYS A 20 -13.51 45.36 -10.24
C CYS A 20 -14.69 46.10 -9.61
N SER A 21 -15.86 45.48 -9.62
CA SER A 21 -17.00 45.93 -8.83
C SER A 21 -16.62 45.89 -7.36
N LEU A 22 -16.46 47.07 -6.74
CA LEU A 22 -16.34 47.24 -5.29
C LEU A 22 -17.67 46.81 -4.63
N LEU A 23 -17.84 45.51 -4.43
CA LEU A 23 -18.71 45.05 -3.35
C LEU A 23 -18.04 45.47 -2.04
N PRO A 24 -18.76 46.09 -1.09
CA PRO A 24 -18.16 46.34 0.22
C PRO A 24 -17.76 44.98 0.78
N ILE A 25 -16.47 44.83 1.09
CA ILE A 25 -16.00 43.75 1.94
C ILE A 25 -16.71 43.98 3.27
N SER A 26 -17.81 43.27 3.49
CA SER A 26 -18.42 43.18 4.79
C SER A 26 -17.50 42.30 5.62
N ILE A 27 -16.49 42.91 6.24
CA ILE A 27 -15.79 42.30 7.37
C ILE A 27 -16.88 42.13 8.42
N ALA A 28 -17.39 40.91 8.55
CA ALA A 28 -18.15 40.54 9.72
C ALA A 28 -17.15 40.57 10.89
N THR A 29 -17.03 41.73 11.54
CA THR A 29 -16.44 41.81 12.87
C THR A 29 -17.38 41.08 13.80
N ARG A 30 -17.19 39.77 13.92
CA ARG A 30 -17.79 39.00 15.02
C ARG A 30 -17.36 39.70 16.30
N ALA A 31 -18.33 40.15 17.08
CA ALA A 31 -18.08 40.82 18.34
C ALA A 31 -17.17 39.92 19.20
N VAL A 32 -15.92 40.35 19.39
CA VAL A 32 -15.04 39.78 20.42
C VAL A 32 -15.81 39.96 21.74
N PRO A 33 -16.03 38.90 22.54
CA PRO A 33 -16.71 39.03 23.82
C PRO A 33 -16.03 40.13 24.63
N ARG A 34 -16.80 41.05 25.22
CA ARG A 34 -16.29 42.24 25.92
C ARG A 34 -15.58 41.95 27.26
N ASP A 35 -14.95 40.80 27.40
CA ASP A 35 -14.06 40.47 28.51
C ASP A 35 -13.04 39.41 28.07
N THR A 36 -12.12 39.78 27.18
CA THR A 36 -10.96 38.93 26.78
C THR A 36 -9.73 39.23 27.61
N ASP A 37 -9.85 39.90 28.76
CA ASP A 37 -8.70 40.18 29.63
C ASP A 37 -8.00 38.87 30.03
N GLY A 38 -8.77 37.78 30.16
CA GLY A 38 -8.29 36.40 30.34
C GLY A 38 -7.58 35.76 29.14
N GLY A 39 -7.65 36.36 27.97
CA GLY A 39 -7.11 35.84 26.72
C GLY A 39 -7.95 34.74 26.08
N LEU A 40 -7.90 34.68 24.75
CA LEU A 40 -8.45 33.60 23.94
C LEU A 40 -7.36 32.57 23.66
N ILE A 41 -7.72 31.29 23.68
CA ILE A 41 -6.80 30.19 23.34
C ILE A 41 -7.09 29.70 21.92
N THR A 42 -6.08 29.65 21.07
CA THR A 42 -6.22 29.26 19.65
C THR A 42 -5.06 28.39 19.21
N LEU A 43 -5.32 27.50 18.25
CA LEU A 43 -4.27 26.85 17.48
C LEU A 43 -3.65 27.85 16.50
N SER A 44 -2.38 27.63 16.18
CA SER A 44 -1.63 28.39 15.17
C SER A 44 -2.07 28.07 13.73
N SER A 45 -2.66 26.89 13.48
CA SER A 45 -3.17 26.47 12.18
C SER A 45 -4.41 25.57 12.32
N ALA A 46 -5.34 25.71 11.38
CA ALA A 46 -6.55 24.87 11.28
C ALA A 46 -6.31 23.55 10.52
N ALA A 47 -5.16 23.41 9.90
CA ALA A 47 -4.76 22.20 9.19
C ALA A 47 -3.25 22.00 9.23
N GLN A 48 -2.80 20.75 9.25
CA GLN A 48 -1.40 20.41 9.14
C GLN A 48 -1.23 19.11 8.36
N THR A 49 -0.25 19.08 7.47
CA THR A 49 0.19 17.85 6.80
C THR A 49 1.53 17.42 7.39
N VAL A 50 1.65 16.14 7.75
CA VAL A 50 2.85 15.57 8.36
C VAL A 50 3.26 14.29 7.64
N SER A 51 4.56 14.07 7.47
CA SER A 51 5.05 12.74 7.09
C SER A 51 4.87 11.79 8.27
N GLN A 52 4.38 10.58 7.99
CA GLN A 52 4.27 9.53 8.99
C GLN A 52 5.62 9.17 9.64
N ARG A 53 6.75 9.31 8.92
CA ARG A 53 8.10 9.12 9.47
C ARG A 53 8.55 10.25 10.39
N GLY A 54 7.85 11.38 10.41
CA GLY A 54 8.14 12.52 11.27
C GLY A 54 7.98 12.21 12.77
N GLY A 55 7.36 11.07 13.12
CA GLY A 55 7.26 10.55 14.49
C GLY A 55 6.24 11.25 15.38
N ALA A 56 5.92 12.53 15.13
CA ALA A 56 4.88 13.27 15.82
C ALA A 56 4.32 14.44 14.99
N ALA A 57 3.05 14.76 15.22
CA ALA A 57 2.44 16.02 14.82
C ALA A 57 2.46 16.99 16.01
N ASN A 58 3.12 18.14 15.86
CA ASN A 58 3.25 19.15 16.91
C ASN A 58 2.38 20.36 16.60
N PHE A 59 1.58 20.80 17.58
CA PHE A 59 0.66 21.93 17.45
C PHE A 59 1.05 23.02 18.43
N LEU A 60 1.32 24.21 17.91
CA LEU A 60 1.51 25.39 18.73
C LEU A 60 0.15 25.97 19.12
N VAL A 61 -0.07 26.13 20.42
CA VAL A 61 -1.27 26.70 21.03
C VAL A 61 -0.91 28.02 21.67
N SER A 62 -1.58 29.09 21.23
CA SER A 62 -1.30 30.46 21.64
C SER A 62 -2.42 31.03 22.48
N ARG A 63 -2.04 31.86 23.45
CA ARG A 63 -2.95 32.71 24.23
C ARG A 63 -2.86 34.13 23.69
N VAL A 64 -3.95 34.67 23.17
CA VAL A 64 -4.00 35.97 22.49
C VAL A 64 -5.05 36.90 23.10
N GLY A 65 -4.85 38.21 22.95
CA GLY A 65 -5.84 39.23 23.35
C GLY A 65 -5.91 39.56 24.85
N GLY A 66 -5.26 38.79 25.73
CA GLY A 66 -5.19 39.06 27.17
C GLY A 66 -4.40 38.01 27.96
N ILE A 67 -3.83 38.43 29.09
CA ILE A 67 -3.00 37.57 29.98
C ILE A 67 -3.42 37.68 31.45
N THR A 68 -4.52 38.36 31.75
CA THR A 68 -5.01 38.58 33.10
C THR A 68 -5.57 37.28 33.66
N GLY A 69 -5.17 36.90 34.87
CA GLY A 69 -5.64 35.66 35.50
C GLY A 69 -5.11 34.38 34.84
N ALA A 70 -5.30 33.24 35.50
CA ALA A 70 -4.95 31.94 34.94
C ALA A 70 -5.96 31.53 33.87
N ASN A 71 -5.51 30.75 32.88
CA ASN A 71 -6.37 30.20 31.83
C ASN A 71 -5.97 28.76 31.54
N SER A 72 -6.91 27.95 31.07
CA SER A 72 -6.67 26.55 30.74
C SER A 72 -7.55 26.09 29.60
N VAL A 73 -7.01 25.24 28.72
CA VAL A 73 -7.76 24.63 27.63
C VAL A 73 -7.60 23.11 27.67
N LEU A 74 -8.70 22.41 27.43
CA LEU A 74 -8.70 20.97 27.21
C LEU A 74 -8.42 20.70 25.73
N TYR A 75 -7.67 19.65 25.43
CA TYR A 75 -7.51 19.15 24.08
C TYR A 75 -7.82 17.66 24.00
N ARG A 76 -8.32 17.20 22.86
CA ARG A 76 -8.46 15.78 22.54
C ARG A 76 -8.31 15.54 21.04
N THR A 77 -7.79 14.37 20.69
CA THR A 77 -7.82 13.85 19.33
C THR A 77 -9.10 13.05 19.07
N ALA A 78 -9.52 12.98 17.82
CA ALA A 78 -10.61 12.12 17.37
C ALA A 78 -10.28 11.53 16.00
N ASP A 79 -10.69 10.27 15.81
CA ASP A 79 -10.54 9.55 14.56
C ASP A 79 -11.33 10.22 13.43
N ASP A 80 -10.80 10.12 12.23
CA ASP A 80 -11.53 10.34 10.98
C ASP A 80 -11.15 9.20 10.03
N THR A 81 -10.35 9.43 8.98
CA THR A 81 -9.81 8.33 8.18
C THR A 81 -8.58 7.70 8.78
N ALA A 82 -7.84 8.40 9.64
CA ALA A 82 -6.77 7.87 10.50
C ALA A 82 -7.35 7.44 11.86
N LEU A 83 -6.91 6.27 12.35
CA LEU A 83 -7.43 5.61 13.55
C LEU A 83 -6.41 5.63 14.70
N ALA A 84 -6.88 5.94 15.91
CA ALA A 84 -6.07 5.87 17.11
C ALA A 84 -5.59 4.44 17.40
N GLY A 85 -4.31 4.30 17.76
CA GLY A 85 -3.64 3.02 17.97
C GLY A 85 -3.13 2.37 16.67
N VAL A 86 -3.53 2.86 15.50
CA VAL A 86 -3.08 2.38 14.19
C VAL A 86 -2.20 3.41 13.48
N ASP A 87 -2.71 4.64 13.31
CA ASP A 87 -2.02 5.72 12.57
C ASP A 87 -1.41 6.77 13.51
N TYR A 88 -2.01 6.96 14.68
CA TYR A 88 -1.54 7.90 15.70
C TYR A 88 -1.92 7.42 17.10
N ALA A 89 -1.22 7.89 18.14
CA ALA A 89 -1.62 7.62 19.52
C ALA A 89 -2.69 8.61 19.95
N ALA A 90 -3.83 8.13 20.46
CA ALA A 90 -4.86 9.00 21.04
C ALA A 90 -4.22 9.92 22.10
N ALA A 91 -4.47 11.21 21.96
CA ALA A 91 -3.92 12.23 22.84
C ALA A 91 -5.03 13.12 23.39
N SER A 92 -5.02 13.33 24.71
CA SER A 92 -5.91 14.28 25.38
C SER A 92 -5.25 14.82 26.63
N GLY A 93 -5.60 16.04 27.02
CA GLY A 93 -5.07 16.64 28.23
C GLY A 93 -5.50 18.08 28.43
N THR A 94 -4.80 18.77 29.33
CA THR A 94 -5.06 20.17 29.67
C THR A 94 -3.77 20.97 29.55
N LEU A 95 -3.81 22.07 28.80
CA LEU A 95 -2.76 23.09 28.86
C LEU A 95 -3.20 24.20 29.81
N THR A 96 -2.26 24.72 30.59
CA THR A 96 -2.52 25.77 31.60
C THR A 96 -1.53 26.91 31.47
N TRP A 97 -2.05 28.13 31.55
CA TRP A 97 -1.28 29.38 31.63
C TRP A 97 -1.53 30.02 32.99
N ALA A 98 -0.46 30.42 33.66
CA ALA A 98 -0.58 31.23 34.87
C ALA A 98 -1.06 32.66 34.51
N ALA A 99 -1.44 33.43 35.53
CA ALA A 99 -1.65 34.86 35.36
C ALA A 99 -0.35 35.52 34.86
N GLY A 100 -0.46 36.31 33.79
CA GLY A 100 0.68 36.95 33.12
C GLY A 100 1.46 36.05 32.16
N ASP A 101 1.15 34.75 32.06
CA ASP A 101 1.81 33.84 31.12
C ASP A 101 1.18 33.97 29.72
N ALA A 102 2.01 34.38 28.76
CA ALA A 102 1.69 34.51 27.35
C ALA A 102 2.46 33.51 26.48
N ALA A 103 3.27 32.63 27.07
CA ALA A 103 4.13 31.74 26.30
C ALA A 103 3.27 30.72 25.54
N ASP A 104 3.63 30.48 24.29
CA ASP A 104 3.01 29.41 23.52
C ASP A 104 3.31 28.05 24.15
N LYS A 105 2.35 27.13 24.03
CA LYS A 105 2.50 25.76 24.52
C LYS A 105 2.26 24.78 23.38
N THR A 106 2.91 23.63 23.46
CA THR A 106 2.89 22.64 22.38
C THR A 106 2.06 21.43 22.80
N ILE A 107 1.15 20.99 21.93
CA ILE A 107 0.55 19.67 21.98
C ILE A 107 1.34 18.78 21.01
N SER A 108 1.82 17.63 21.47
CA SER A 108 2.50 16.66 20.63
C SER A 108 1.66 15.39 20.54
N VAL A 109 1.25 15.04 19.33
CA VAL A 109 0.53 13.79 19.04
C VAL A 109 1.51 12.84 18.37
N LYS A 110 1.86 11.75 19.06
CA LYS A 110 2.76 10.74 18.50
C LYS A 110 2.10 10.08 17.29
N LEU A 111 2.81 10.05 16.17
CA LEU A 111 2.39 9.28 14.99
C LEU A 111 2.85 7.85 15.20
N VAL A 112 1.99 6.90 14.86
CA VAL A 112 2.38 5.49 14.82
C VAL A 112 3.01 5.30 13.45
N PRO A 113 4.32 4.96 13.36
CA PRO A 113 4.90 4.57 12.10
C PRO A 113 4.14 3.33 11.65
N SER A 114 3.37 3.43 10.59
CA SER A 114 3.03 2.26 9.81
C SER A 114 4.09 2.15 8.73
N SER A 115 4.48 0.92 8.46
CA SER A 115 5.07 0.62 7.17
C SER A 115 3.97 0.70 6.08
N VAL A 116 2.67 0.83 6.43
CA VAL A 116 1.52 0.76 5.51
C VAL A 116 1.01 2.14 5.08
N GLY A 117 1.26 2.55 3.83
CA GLY A 117 0.56 3.67 3.20
C GLY A 117 -0.85 3.29 2.73
N THR A 118 -1.80 4.22 2.65
CA THR A 118 -3.01 4.10 1.78
C THR A 118 -3.35 5.49 1.27
N GLY A 119 -2.33 6.24 0.85
CA GLY A 119 -2.46 7.68 0.64
C GLY A 119 -2.67 8.45 1.94
N GLU A 120 -3.22 9.66 1.81
CA GLU A 120 -3.44 10.60 2.89
C GLU A 120 -4.54 10.14 3.86
N ARG A 121 -4.23 10.06 5.15
CA ARG A 121 -5.22 9.78 6.22
C ARG A 121 -5.29 10.94 7.18
N ALA A 122 -6.47 11.23 7.72
CA ALA A 122 -6.69 12.39 8.55
C ALA A 122 -7.24 12.03 9.92
N PHE A 123 -6.81 12.75 10.96
CA PHE A 123 -7.47 12.79 12.26
C PHE A 123 -7.70 14.25 12.69
N ARG A 124 -8.48 14.47 13.75
CA ARG A 124 -8.78 15.82 14.24
C ARG A 124 -8.19 16.06 15.62
N LEU A 125 -7.69 17.27 15.87
CA LEU A 125 -7.39 17.80 17.20
C LEU A 125 -8.38 18.91 17.54
N THR A 126 -9.04 18.82 18.69
CA THR A 126 -10.05 19.79 19.14
C THR A 126 -9.68 20.40 20.48
N LEU A 127 -9.76 21.73 20.58
CA LEU A 127 -9.69 22.49 21.83
C LEU A 127 -11.09 22.69 22.43
N SER A 128 -11.19 22.71 23.75
CA SER A 128 -12.46 22.94 24.47
C SER A 128 -12.27 23.47 25.90
N GLY A 129 -13.34 23.95 26.51
CA GLY A 129 -13.36 24.34 27.93
C GLY A 129 -12.76 25.72 28.27
N ALA A 130 -12.22 26.45 27.29
CA ALA A 130 -11.72 27.82 27.43
C ALA A 130 -12.57 28.83 26.62
N ALA A 131 -12.29 30.12 26.79
CA ALA A 131 -12.63 31.10 25.76
C ALA A 131 -11.69 30.86 24.55
N LEU A 132 -12.25 30.35 23.46
CA LEU A 132 -11.47 29.96 22.27
C LEU A 132 -11.37 31.10 21.26
N GLY A 133 -10.23 31.15 20.57
CA GLY A 133 -10.03 32.01 19.41
C GLY A 133 -10.61 31.42 18.12
N ASP A 134 -10.17 31.95 16.99
CA ASP A 134 -10.75 31.63 15.68
C ASP A 134 -10.43 30.21 15.19
N VAL A 135 -9.39 29.58 15.73
CA VAL A 135 -8.96 28.22 15.36
C VAL A 135 -9.03 27.27 16.56
N PRO A 136 -10.24 26.77 16.89
CA PRO A 136 -10.43 25.81 17.97
C PRO A 136 -10.12 24.36 17.57
N ASP A 137 -10.02 24.07 16.27
CA ASP A 137 -9.85 22.72 15.72
C ASP A 137 -8.76 22.71 14.65
N ALA A 138 -8.02 21.60 14.55
CA ALA A 138 -7.11 21.31 13.45
C ALA A 138 -7.39 19.93 12.83
N VAL A 139 -7.40 19.87 11.50
CA VAL A 139 -7.34 18.61 10.74
C VAL A 139 -5.87 18.26 10.48
N VAL A 140 -5.50 17.02 10.75
CA VAL A 140 -4.12 16.56 10.62
C VAL A 140 -4.07 15.47 9.58
N THR A 141 -3.45 15.77 8.44
CA THR A 141 -3.26 14.81 7.35
C THR A 141 -1.90 14.15 7.48
N ILE A 142 -1.88 12.83 7.65
CA ILE A 142 -0.70 11.98 7.65
C ILE A 142 -0.43 11.54 6.21
N GLN A 143 0.73 11.93 5.68
CA GLN A 143 1.22 11.50 4.37
C GLN A 143 2.12 10.26 4.51
N SER A 144 1.84 9.28 3.66
CA SER A 144 2.70 8.12 3.40
C SER A 144 3.80 8.48 2.39
N GLU A 145 4.94 7.79 2.46
CA GLU A 145 6.08 7.99 1.54
C GLU A 145 6.14 6.97 0.38
N TYR A 146 5.16 6.06 0.26
CA TYR A 146 5.13 5.10 -0.85
C TYR A 146 4.69 5.74 -2.17
N VAL A 147 5.27 5.28 -3.27
CA VAL A 147 4.94 5.71 -4.63
C VAL A 147 3.85 4.79 -5.19
N GLU A 148 2.78 5.39 -5.72
CA GLU A 148 1.64 4.68 -6.32
C GLU A 148 2.08 3.82 -7.53
N PRO A 149 1.82 2.48 -7.54
CA PRO A 149 2.14 1.58 -8.65
C PRO A 149 1.59 1.96 -10.03
N VAL A 150 0.54 2.79 -10.09
CA VAL A 150 -0.25 3.03 -11.32
C VAL A 150 0.50 3.72 -12.45
N THR A 151 1.64 4.33 -12.18
CA THR A 151 2.42 5.05 -13.20
C THR A 151 3.74 4.40 -13.58
N LEU A 152 4.09 3.26 -12.96
CA LEU A 152 5.40 2.63 -13.11
C LEU A 152 5.26 1.25 -13.78
N LEU A 153 6.17 0.95 -14.72
CA LEU A 153 6.44 -0.37 -15.31
C LEU A 153 5.42 -0.97 -16.30
N GLY A 154 4.34 -0.28 -16.66
CA GLY A 154 3.45 -0.74 -17.73
C GLY A 154 2.64 -2.01 -17.40
N PHE A 155 2.42 -2.28 -16.11
CA PHE A 155 1.54 -3.35 -15.65
C PHE A 155 0.09 -2.98 -15.97
N ASP A 156 -0.67 -3.93 -16.52
CA ASP A 156 -2.11 -3.77 -16.67
C ASP A 156 -2.82 -4.14 -15.37
N TRP A 157 -2.99 -3.15 -14.48
CA TRP A 157 -3.68 -3.34 -13.20
C TRP A 157 -5.18 -3.66 -13.35
N SER A 158 -5.77 -3.47 -14.53
CA SER A 158 -7.19 -3.67 -14.75
C SER A 158 -7.61 -5.15 -14.76
N THR A 159 -6.64 -6.06 -14.83
CA THR A 159 -6.83 -7.52 -14.85
C THR A 159 -6.43 -8.20 -13.55
N TRP A 160 -6.26 -7.45 -12.45
CA TRP A 160 -5.85 -8.02 -11.17
C TRP A 160 -6.68 -7.52 -10.01
N SER A 161 -6.93 -8.40 -9.05
CA SER A 161 -7.23 -8.02 -7.67
C SER A 161 -6.01 -8.39 -6.81
N LEU A 162 -5.81 -7.68 -5.70
CA LEU A 162 -4.71 -7.94 -4.77
C LEU A 162 -5.27 -8.39 -3.44
N THR A 163 -4.77 -9.50 -2.90
CA THR A 163 -5.04 -9.91 -1.52
C THR A 163 -3.85 -9.56 -0.65
N LEU A 164 -4.10 -8.85 0.45
CA LEU A 164 -3.10 -8.37 1.40
C LEU A 164 -3.08 -9.22 2.67
N PRO A 165 -1.94 -9.30 3.38
CA PRO A 165 -1.80 -10.02 4.65
C PRO A 165 -2.30 -9.19 5.85
N VAL A 166 -3.26 -8.30 5.60
CA VAL A 166 -3.87 -7.39 6.56
C VAL A 166 -5.35 -7.24 6.23
N ASP A 167 -6.21 -6.93 7.22
CA ASP A 167 -7.61 -6.61 6.95
C ASP A 167 -7.84 -5.13 6.56
N GLN A 168 -9.08 -4.80 6.23
CA GLN A 168 -9.49 -3.44 5.83
C GLN A 168 -9.31 -2.37 6.93
N TYR A 169 -9.06 -2.78 8.17
CA TYR A 169 -8.78 -1.91 9.31
C TYR A 169 -7.31 -1.95 9.72
N ARG A 170 -6.45 -2.56 8.90
CA ARG A 170 -5.01 -2.74 9.11
C ARG A 170 -4.61 -3.69 10.23
N ARG A 171 -5.51 -4.61 10.57
CA ARG A 171 -5.25 -5.64 11.57
C ARG A 171 -4.54 -6.84 10.96
N THR A 172 -3.48 -7.29 11.62
CA THR A 172 -2.60 -8.38 11.15
C THR A 172 -2.76 -9.66 11.99
N GLU A 173 -3.63 -9.69 12.99
CA GLU A 173 -3.82 -10.91 13.78
C GLU A 173 -4.35 -12.07 12.91
N PRO A 174 -4.02 -13.34 13.22
CA PRO A 174 -4.48 -14.49 12.43
C PRO A 174 -6.01 -14.64 12.33
N SER A 175 -6.77 -14.04 13.25
CA SER A 175 -8.23 -13.99 13.20
C SER A 175 -8.79 -12.94 12.23
N ALA A 176 -7.96 -12.03 11.73
CA ALA A 176 -8.36 -10.99 10.79
C ALA A 176 -8.51 -11.56 9.37
N LYS A 177 -9.50 -11.04 8.65
CA LYS A 177 -9.79 -11.44 7.26
C LYS A 177 -8.96 -10.61 6.29
N ALA A 178 -8.12 -11.26 5.48
CA ALA A 178 -7.31 -10.62 4.45
C ALA A 178 -8.14 -9.68 3.57
N TRP A 179 -7.63 -8.48 3.34
CA TRP A 179 -8.25 -7.44 2.53
C TRP A 179 -7.99 -7.69 1.05
N THR A 180 -9.05 -7.67 0.25
CA THR A 180 -8.96 -7.69 -1.20
C THR A 180 -9.14 -6.30 -1.78
N ILE A 181 -8.11 -5.82 -2.48
CA ILE A 181 -8.12 -4.60 -3.28
C ILE A 181 -8.61 -4.95 -4.69
N GLN A 182 -9.62 -4.22 -5.16
CA GLN A 182 -10.25 -4.46 -6.45
C GLN A 182 -9.43 -3.82 -7.59
N PRO A 183 -9.61 -4.27 -8.86
CA PRO A 183 -8.90 -3.68 -10.01
C PRO A 183 -9.03 -2.16 -10.08
N LYS A 184 -10.21 -1.60 -9.76
CA LYS A 184 -10.45 -0.15 -9.76
C LYS A 184 -9.58 0.61 -8.76
N ASP A 185 -9.28 0.01 -7.61
CA ASP A 185 -8.50 0.65 -6.54
C ASP A 185 -7.01 0.50 -6.83
N LEU A 186 -6.60 -0.64 -7.41
CA LEU A 186 -5.26 -0.80 -7.97
C LEU A 186 -5.00 0.23 -9.07
N LEU A 187 -5.93 0.41 -10.02
CA LEU A 187 -5.85 1.45 -11.07
C LEU A 187 -5.91 2.88 -10.52
N ALA A 188 -6.45 3.09 -9.32
CA ALA A 188 -6.54 4.41 -8.69
C ALA A 188 -5.25 4.81 -7.96
N GLY A 189 -4.32 3.87 -7.76
CA GLY A 189 -3.02 4.17 -7.19
C GLY A 189 -2.55 3.16 -6.17
N PHE A 190 -3.45 2.32 -5.63
CA PHE A 190 -3.25 1.67 -4.33
C PHE A 190 -1.82 1.19 -4.06
N ALA A 191 -1.25 1.68 -2.96
CA ALA A 191 0.04 1.27 -2.43
C ALA A 191 0.00 1.17 -0.90
N ASP A 192 0.75 0.21 -0.37
CA ASP A 192 0.92 -0.08 1.05
C ASP A 192 2.29 -0.78 1.30
N ASP A 193 2.70 -1.15 2.51
CA ASP A 193 3.97 -1.89 2.78
C ASP A 193 3.96 -3.29 2.22
N PHE A 194 2.80 -3.91 2.10
CA PHE A 194 2.69 -5.23 1.51
C PHE A 194 2.69 -5.17 -0.01
N PHE A 195 2.42 -3.99 -0.60
CA PHE A 195 2.36 -3.76 -2.04
C PHE A 195 2.75 -2.32 -2.41
N SER A 196 3.98 -2.13 -2.87
CA SER A 196 4.52 -0.79 -3.19
C SER A 196 5.40 -0.80 -4.42
N VAL A 197 5.91 0.37 -4.82
CA VAL A 197 7.05 0.45 -5.74
C VAL A 197 8.30 0.89 -4.99
N SER A 198 9.43 0.25 -5.28
CA SER A 198 10.73 0.64 -4.76
C SER A 198 11.81 0.63 -5.83
N THR A 199 12.70 1.62 -5.77
CA THR A 199 13.98 1.64 -6.50
C THR A 199 15.17 1.34 -5.58
N ALA A 200 14.93 1.20 -4.27
CA ALA A 200 15.98 1.08 -3.26
C ALA A 200 16.36 -0.37 -2.94
N LEU A 201 15.59 -1.33 -3.44
CA LEU A 201 15.77 -2.76 -3.14
C LEU A 201 16.57 -3.52 -4.22
N ASN A 202 17.07 -2.80 -5.23
CA ASN A 202 17.90 -3.36 -6.29
C ASN A 202 19.11 -2.46 -6.59
N ASP A 203 20.20 -3.08 -7.04
CA ASP A 203 21.48 -2.39 -7.31
C ASP A 203 21.42 -1.47 -8.54
N ASP A 204 20.46 -1.69 -9.44
CA ASP A 204 20.33 -0.95 -10.70
C ASP A 204 19.34 0.22 -10.65
N SER A 205 18.73 0.48 -9.49
CA SER A 205 17.78 1.59 -9.25
C SER A 205 16.56 1.59 -10.19
N VAL A 206 16.27 0.45 -10.82
CA VAL A 206 15.08 0.29 -11.67
C VAL A 206 13.88 0.10 -10.74
N PRO A 207 12.76 0.84 -10.93
CA PRO A 207 11.59 0.63 -10.09
C PRO A 207 11.08 -0.81 -10.23
N GLU A 208 10.69 -1.42 -9.12
CA GLU A 208 10.06 -2.74 -9.07
C GLU A 208 8.81 -2.67 -8.20
N VAL A 209 7.76 -3.39 -8.59
CA VAL A 209 6.58 -3.60 -7.75
C VAL A 209 6.90 -4.66 -6.71
N VAL A 210 6.88 -4.28 -5.45
CA VAL A 210 7.30 -5.09 -4.31
C VAL A 210 6.07 -5.67 -3.62
N PHE A 211 6.07 -6.98 -3.47
CA PHE A 211 5.12 -7.73 -2.67
C PHE A 211 5.82 -8.22 -1.40
N VAL A 212 5.35 -7.79 -0.24
CA VAL A 212 5.84 -8.25 1.06
C VAL A 212 4.76 -9.11 1.68
N THR A 213 5.11 -10.34 2.05
CA THR A 213 4.22 -11.21 2.82
C THR A 213 4.91 -11.65 4.12
N PRO A 214 4.43 -11.20 5.28
CA PRO A 214 4.91 -11.68 6.56
C PRO A 214 4.40 -13.09 6.83
N ALA A 215 5.13 -13.87 7.62
CA ALA A 215 4.71 -15.20 8.04
C ALA A 215 3.54 -15.17 9.04
N ASN A 216 3.25 -14.00 9.61
CA ASN A 216 2.11 -13.72 10.48
C ASN A 216 1.26 -12.58 9.89
N GLY A 217 -0.05 -12.77 9.77
CA GLY A 217 -0.90 -11.77 9.10
C GLY A 217 -2.37 -12.17 9.05
N ALA A 218 -3.21 -11.30 8.48
CA ALA A 218 -4.57 -11.66 8.11
C ALA A 218 -4.56 -12.72 7.00
N VAL A 219 -5.54 -13.61 7.01
CA VAL A 219 -5.63 -14.74 6.05
C VAL A 219 -6.96 -14.75 5.32
N THR A 220 -7.02 -15.46 4.19
CA THR A 220 -8.25 -15.55 3.39
C THR A 220 -9.34 -16.35 4.09
N SER A 221 -9.02 -17.27 4.99
CA SER A 221 -10.01 -18.12 5.66
C SER A 221 -9.72 -18.25 7.16
N PRO A 222 -9.90 -17.19 7.97
CA PRO A 222 -9.53 -17.22 9.38
C PRO A 222 -10.25 -18.33 10.15
N GLY A 223 -9.51 -19.10 10.95
CA GLY A 223 -10.07 -20.20 11.74
C GLY A 223 -10.33 -21.48 10.93
N SER A 224 -9.76 -21.59 9.73
CA SER A 224 -9.82 -22.82 8.94
C SER A 224 -9.08 -23.96 9.65
N SER A 225 -9.69 -25.14 9.73
CA SER A 225 -9.03 -26.34 10.29
C SER A 225 -8.12 -27.05 9.28
N ASP A 226 -8.14 -26.65 8.02
CA ASP A 226 -7.38 -27.25 6.91
C ASP A 226 -5.95 -26.71 6.78
N GLY A 227 -5.60 -25.68 7.57
CA GLY A 227 -4.26 -25.08 7.55
C GLY A 227 -4.03 -24.11 6.39
N SER A 228 -5.09 -23.70 5.68
CA SER A 228 -5.02 -22.67 4.63
C SER A 228 -4.75 -21.25 5.14
N ASP A 229 -4.44 -21.12 6.43
CA ASP A 229 -3.98 -19.91 7.11
C ASP A 229 -2.56 -19.53 6.66
N HIS A 230 -2.41 -19.30 5.36
CA HIS A 230 -1.22 -18.79 4.71
C HIS A 230 -1.45 -17.34 4.33
N THR A 231 -0.53 -16.49 4.74
CA THR A 231 -0.50 -15.08 4.40
C THR A 231 -0.04 -14.90 2.96
N ARG A 232 -0.46 -13.79 2.36
CA ARG A 232 -0.08 -13.43 1.00
C ARG A 232 -0.16 -11.93 0.78
N SER A 233 0.76 -11.41 0.00
CA SER A 233 0.57 -10.21 -0.81
C SER A 233 0.62 -10.66 -2.25
N GLU A 234 -0.55 -10.95 -2.82
CA GLU A 234 -0.61 -11.73 -4.06
C GLU A 234 -1.79 -11.31 -4.93
N LEU A 235 -1.49 -11.11 -6.20
CA LEU A 235 -2.45 -10.82 -7.23
C LEU A 235 -3.22 -12.07 -7.64
N ARG A 236 -4.47 -11.85 -8.02
CA ARG A 236 -5.38 -12.85 -8.58
C ARG A 236 -5.99 -12.28 -9.85
N GLU A 237 -5.82 -13.00 -10.95
CA GLU A 237 -6.26 -12.60 -12.29
C GLU A 237 -7.77 -12.38 -12.35
N MET A 238 -8.21 -11.27 -12.94
CA MET A 238 -9.60 -10.81 -13.08
C MET A 238 -9.91 -10.55 -14.56
N TRP A 239 -11.20 -10.53 -14.92
CA TRP A 239 -11.58 -9.98 -16.22
C TRP A 239 -11.24 -8.48 -16.26
N VAL A 240 -10.79 -8.02 -17.44
CA VAL A 240 -10.44 -6.61 -17.68
C VAL A 240 -11.54 -5.67 -17.17
N GLY A 241 -11.16 -4.77 -16.26
CA GLY A 241 -11.98 -3.62 -15.84
C GLY A 241 -13.20 -3.96 -14.97
N GLY A 242 -13.30 -5.18 -14.42
CA GLY A 242 -14.45 -5.59 -13.61
C GLY A 242 -14.10 -6.34 -12.32
N ASP A 243 -15.04 -6.35 -11.38
CA ASP A 243 -14.95 -7.10 -10.12
C ASP A 243 -15.26 -8.61 -10.29
N SER A 244 -15.42 -9.06 -11.55
CA SER A 244 -15.79 -10.44 -11.88
C SER A 244 -14.57 -11.34 -12.03
N LYS A 245 -14.73 -12.59 -11.60
CA LYS A 245 -13.66 -13.57 -11.62
C LYS A 245 -13.21 -13.91 -13.05
N GLY A 246 -11.94 -13.63 -13.36
CA GLY A 246 -11.26 -13.88 -14.65
C GLY A 246 -10.94 -15.34 -14.96
N ASP A 247 -11.84 -16.27 -14.61
CA ASP A 247 -11.54 -17.70 -14.74
C ASP A 247 -11.61 -18.12 -16.22
N TRP A 248 -10.57 -18.81 -16.70
CA TRP A 248 -10.46 -19.34 -18.06
C TRP A 248 -10.28 -20.86 -18.03
N THR A 249 -10.25 -21.48 -19.21
CA THR A 249 -10.01 -22.93 -19.33
C THR A 249 -8.87 -23.21 -20.29
N SER A 250 -8.21 -24.35 -20.13
CA SER A 250 -7.08 -24.74 -20.99
C SER A 250 -7.46 -24.96 -22.46
N ALA A 251 -8.75 -25.01 -22.80
CA ALA A 251 -9.21 -25.05 -24.19
C ALA A 251 -8.92 -23.72 -24.92
N VAL A 252 -9.03 -22.58 -24.23
CA VAL A 252 -8.58 -21.27 -24.73
C VAL A 252 -7.06 -21.19 -24.59
N GLY A 253 -6.58 -21.57 -23.41
CA GLY A 253 -5.19 -21.42 -23.04
C GLY A 253 -4.94 -20.13 -22.27
N GLY A 254 -3.78 -20.08 -21.64
CA GLY A 254 -3.33 -18.90 -20.92
C GLY A 254 -1.83 -18.93 -20.74
N THR A 255 -1.22 -17.75 -20.78
CA THR A 255 0.20 -17.53 -20.53
C THR A 255 0.39 -16.36 -19.56
N LEU A 256 1.12 -16.62 -18.48
CA LEU A 256 1.65 -15.63 -17.55
C LEU A 256 3.14 -15.46 -17.81
N ARG A 257 3.55 -14.26 -18.24
CA ARG A 257 4.95 -13.84 -18.32
C ARG A 257 5.27 -12.95 -17.14
N GLY A 258 6.45 -13.13 -16.54
CA GLY A 258 6.92 -12.23 -15.51
C GLY A 258 8.44 -12.14 -15.45
N ALA A 259 8.91 -11.00 -14.96
CA ALA A 259 10.30 -10.78 -14.60
C ALA A 259 10.33 -10.32 -13.14
N CYS A 260 10.90 -11.14 -12.26
CA CYS A 260 10.90 -10.86 -10.82
C CYS A 260 12.22 -11.22 -10.14
N ARG A 261 12.43 -10.70 -8.94
CA ARG A 261 13.50 -11.08 -8.02
C ARG A 261 12.89 -11.60 -6.72
N ILE A 262 13.44 -12.68 -6.18
CA ILE A 262 13.15 -13.10 -4.81
C ILE A 262 14.17 -12.41 -3.91
N LEU A 263 13.74 -11.40 -3.16
CA LEU A 263 14.64 -10.58 -2.35
C LEU A 263 14.88 -11.20 -0.97
N SER A 264 13.85 -11.83 -0.41
CA SER A 264 13.96 -12.59 0.83
C SER A 264 13.01 -13.78 0.82
N VAL A 265 13.38 -14.80 1.60
CA VAL A 265 12.49 -15.90 1.97
C VAL A 265 12.43 -15.90 3.49
N ALA A 266 11.21 -15.90 4.01
CA ALA A 266 10.93 -15.93 5.44
C ALA A 266 11.65 -17.13 6.12
N PRO A 267 12.44 -16.92 7.20
CA PRO A 267 13.09 -18.00 7.95
C PRO A 267 12.21 -19.18 8.37
N SER A 268 10.90 -18.99 8.54
CA SER A 268 9.94 -20.07 8.85
C SER A 268 9.63 -21.01 7.68
N THR A 269 10.06 -20.68 6.46
CA THR A 269 9.88 -21.49 5.26
C THR A 269 11.19 -21.67 4.50
N THR A 270 11.21 -22.65 3.60
CA THR A 270 12.31 -22.85 2.64
C THR A 270 11.90 -22.59 1.20
N GLU A 271 10.67 -22.11 1.02
CA GLU A 271 10.08 -21.84 -0.29
C GLU A 271 9.38 -20.48 -0.32
N ALA A 272 9.50 -19.80 -1.45
CA ALA A 272 8.69 -18.64 -1.82
C ALA A 272 7.96 -18.97 -3.12
N THR A 273 6.64 -19.08 -3.04
CA THR A 273 5.79 -19.22 -4.24
C THR A 273 5.55 -17.82 -4.78
N PHE A 274 5.92 -17.61 -6.04
CA PHE A 274 5.78 -16.29 -6.69
C PHE A 274 4.81 -16.29 -7.86
N ALA A 275 4.52 -17.45 -8.47
CA ALA A 275 3.51 -17.57 -9.52
C ALA A 275 2.69 -18.84 -9.35
N GLN A 276 1.41 -18.79 -9.73
CA GLN A 276 0.52 -19.94 -9.68
C GLN A 276 -0.42 -20.00 -10.89
N ILE A 277 -0.85 -21.21 -11.24
CA ILE A 277 -2.17 -21.45 -11.82
C ILE A 277 -3.00 -22.06 -10.70
N HIS A 278 -4.13 -21.45 -10.39
CA HIS A 278 -5.01 -21.89 -9.32
C HIS A 278 -6.32 -22.40 -9.91
N GLY A 279 -6.79 -23.56 -9.45
CA GLY A 279 -8.11 -24.07 -9.78
C GLY A 279 -9.19 -23.45 -8.89
N GLN A 280 -10.41 -23.96 -8.94
CA GLN A 280 -11.50 -23.42 -8.13
C GLN A 280 -11.27 -23.57 -6.61
N ASP A 281 -10.78 -24.73 -6.17
CA ASP A 281 -10.70 -25.08 -4.74
C ASP A 281 -9.27 -25.10 -4.19
N PHE A 282 -8.25 -25.26 -5.04
CA PHE A 282 -6.85 -25.36 -4.63
C PHE A 282 -5.87 -25.00 -5.76
N ALA A 283 -4.60 -24.77 -5.41
CA ALA A 283 -3.55 -24.49 -6.37
C ALA A 283 -3.33 -25.68 -7.31
N PHE A 284 -3.27 -25.44 -8.61
CA PHE A 284 -2.98 -26.47 -9.61
C PHE A 284 -1.48 -26.54 -9.89
N VAL A 285 -0.87 -25.40 -10.18
CA VAL A 285 0.56 -25.24 -10.44
C VAL A 285 1.12 -24.19 -9.51
N LEU A 286 2.24 -24.50 -8.85
CA LEU A 286 3.02 -23.57 -8.03
C LEU A 286 4.39 -23.41 -8.68
N VAL A 287 4.87 -22.17 -8.82
CA VAL A 287 6.24 -21.85 -9.20
C VAL A 287 6.95 -21.31 -7.96
N ASP A 288 7.91 -22.09 -7.47
CA ASP A 288 8.56 -21.88 -6.19
C ASP A 288 10.04 -21.58 -6.38
N TYR A 289 10.55 -20.59 -5.67
CA TYR A 289 11.97 -20.51 -5.35
C TYR A 289 12.27 -21.34 -4.10
N ARG A 290 13.25 -22.25 -4.18
CA ARG A 290 13.70 -23.10 -3.06
C ARG A 290 15.02 -22.59 -2.51
N THR A 291 15.00 -22.00 -1.33
CA THR A 291 16.21 -21.36 -0.74
C THR A 291 17.34 -22.35 -0.47
N THR A 292 17.02 -23.54 0.04
CA THR A 292 18.02 -24.57 0.39
C THR A 292 18.69 -25.21 -0.83
N LYS A 293 17.99 -25.22 -1.97
CA LYS A 293 18.49 -25.77 -3.24
C LYS A 293 18.99 -24.70 -4.21
N GLN A 294 18.71 -23.43 -3.93
CA GLN A 294 18.97 -22.29 -4.82
C GLN A 294 18.41 -22.57 -6.23
N SER A 295 17.12 -22.88 -6.28
CA SER A 295 16.50 -23.37 -7.52
C SER A 295 15.08 -22.87 -7.72
N ILE A 296 14.67 -22.75 -8.97
CA ILE A 296 13.27 -22.63 -9.36
C ILE A 296 12.71 -24.02 -9.57
N GLU A 297 11.64 -24.35 -8.87
CA GLU A 297 10.90 -25.60 -9.00
C GLU A 297 9.45 -25.31 -9.37
N ILE A 298 8.84 -26.24 -10.09
CA ILE A 298 7.39 -26.23 -10.32
C ILE A 298 6.79 -27.41 -9.59
N ALA A 299 5.67 -27.20 -8.90
CA ALA A 299 4.88 -28.27 -8.32
C ALA A 299 3.52 -28.33 -9.01
N VAL A 300 3.17 -29.49 -9.57
CA VAL A 300 1.91 -29.70 -10.29
C VAL A 300 1.10 -30.78 -9.56
N TYR A 301 -0.18 -30.49 -9.27
CA TYR A 301 -1.09 -31.44 -8.63
C TYR A 301 -1.58 -32.51 -9.61
N ALA A 302 -1.65 -33.76 -9.13
CA ALA A 302 -1.88 -34.93 -9.96
C ALA A 302 -3.24 -34.93 -10.68
N ALA A 303 -4.30 -34.41 -10.05
CA ALA A 303 -5.66 -34.34 -10.61
C ALA A 303 -6.45 -33.19 -9.97
N ASN A 304 -7.55 -32.77 -10.61
CA ASN A 304 -8.45 -31.74 -10.12
C ASN A 304 -9.41 -32.29 -9.04
N ALA A 305 -8.85 -32.70 -7.91
CA ALA A 305 -9.60 -33.16 -6.76
C ALA A 305 -8.90 -32.78 -5.45
N ALA A 306 -9.66 -32.60 -4.37
CA ALA A 306 -9.08 -32.33 -3.05
C ALA A 306 -8.20 -33.50 -2.58
N GLY A 307 -7.11 -33.19 -1.86
CA GLY A 307 -6.21 -34.17 -1.26
C GLY A 307 -5.24 -34.86 -2.23
N GLN A 308 -5.21 -34.46 -3.51
CA GLN A 308 -4.27 -35.00 -4.48
C GLN A 308 -2.82 -34.62 -4.14
N SER A 309 -1.88 -35.52 -4.45
CA SER A 309 -0.46 -35.23 -4.30
C SER A 309 0.03 -34.29 -5.40
N LYS A 310 1.06 -33.50 -5.08
CA LYS A 310 1.79 -32.67 -6.05
C LYS A 310 3.15 -33.27 -6.36
N LYS A 311 3.59 -33.16 -7.62
CA LYS A 311 4.93 -33.55 -8.05
C LYS A 311 5.77 -32.29 -8.30
N SER A 312 6.85 -32.14 -7.52
CA SER A 312 7.82 -31.06 -7.72
C SER A 312 8.92 -31.46 -8.69
N THR A 313 9.25 -30.57 -9.63
CA THR A 313 10.32 -30.75 -10.62
C THR A 313 11.17 -29.49 -10.69
N THR A 314 12.49 -29.64 -10.60
CA THR A 314 13.42 -28.50 -10.73
C THR A 314 13.50 -28.02 -12.19
N VAL A 315 13.23 -26.74 -12.42
CA VAL A 315 13.37 -26.07 -13.73
C VAL A 315 14.77 -25.51 -13.91
N LYS A 316 15.26 -24.78 -12.90
CA LYS A 316 16.57 -24.10 -12.94
C LYS A 316 17.27 -24.21 -11.60
N LYS A 317 18.58 -24.46 -11.60
CA LYS A 317 19.46 -24.49 -10.41
C LYS A 317 20.40 -23.30 -10.40
N GLY A 318 21.01 -23.04 -9.25
CA GLY A 318 22.03 -21.99 -9.08
C GLY A 318 21.46 -20.57 -9.07
N VAL A 319 20.17 -20.40 -8.80
CA VAL A 319 19.52 -19.10 -8.69
C VAL A 319 19.72 -18.58 -7.26
N GLN A 320 20.33 -17.41 -7.12
CA GLN A 320 20.53 -16.75 -5.82
C GLN A 320 19.36 -15.82 -5.49
N LEU A 321 19.23 -15.47 -4.20
CA LEU A 321 18.37 -14.35 -3.81
C LEU A 321 18.85 -13.07 -4.51
N GLY A 322 17.90 -12.27 -4.98
CA GLY A 322 18.17 -11.07 -5.75
C GLY A 322 18.43 -11.32 -7.23
N ASP A 323 18.66 -12.55 -7.72
CA ASP A 323 18.81 -12.79 -9.16
C ASP A 323 17.50 -12.45 -9.90
N LEU A 324 17.62 -11.86 -11.10
CA LEU A 324 16.47 -11.65 -11.98
C LEU A 324 16.01 -13.00 -12.57
N ILE A 325 14.74 -13.30 -12.36
CA ILE A 325 14.04 -14.48 -12.85
C ILE A 325 13.03 -14.01 -13.89
N GLU A 326 13.38 -14.18 -15.15
CA GLU A 326 12.44 -14.05 -16.27
C GLU A 326 11.83 -15.42 -16.54
N TYR A 327 10.50 -15.49 -16.52
CA TYR A 327 9.76 -16.73 -16.66
C TYR A 327 8.50 -16.58 -17.51
N GLU A 328 8.06 -17.72 -18.05
CA GLU A 328 6.77 -17.88 -18.71
C GLU A 328 6.12 -19.16 -18.18
N LEU A 329 4.88 -19.06 -17.71
CA LEU A 329 4.03 -20.16 -17.26
C LEU A 329 2.81 -20.22 -18.17
N SER A 330 2.65 -21.29 -18.92
CA SER A 330 1.54 -21.48 -19.84
C SER A 330 0.78 -22.78 -19.60
N PHE A 331 -0.54 -22.77 -19.78
CA PHE A 331 -1.36 -23.98 -19.76
C PHE A 331 -2.35 -23.97 -20.92
N VAL A 332 -2.22 -24.96 -21.81
CA VAL A 332 -3.06 -25.13 -23.00
C VAL A 332 -3.30 -26.62 -23.23
N GLY A 333 -4.55 -27.00 -23.51
CA GLY A 333 -4.97 -28.40 -23.61
C GLY A 333 -4.66 -29.16 -22.33
N SER A 334 -3.85 -30.22 -22.44
CA SER A 334 -3.37 -31.06 -21.33
C SER A 334 -1.92 -30.75 -20.91
N ASN A 335 -1.35 -29.62 -21.33
CA ASN A 335 0.07 -29.35 -21.16
C ASN A 335 0.32 -28.06 -20.38
N VAL A 336 1.05 -28.19 -19.28
CA VAL A 336 1.65 -27.06 -18.56
C VAL A 336 3.10 -26.93 -19.03
N THR A 337 3.50 -25.75 -19.48
CA THR A 337 4.89 -25.43 -19.83
C THR A 337 5.41 -24.30 -18.97
N VAL A 338 6.65 -24.47 -18.50
CA VAL A 338 7.40 -23.43 -17.79
C VAL A 338 8.73 -23.20 -18.48
N LEU A 339 8.97 -21.94 -18.83
CA LEU A 339 10.26 -21.45 -19.31
C LEU A 339 10.85 -20.53 -18.24
N VAL A 340 12.15 -20.66 -18.01
CA VAL A 340 12.93 -19.73 -17.19
C VAL A 340 14.19 -19.41 -17.98
N THR A 341 14.53 -18.13 -18.15
CA THR A 341 15.70 -17.71 -18.94
C THR A 341 16.95 -18.46 -18.48
N GLY A 342 17.67 -19.07 -19.42
CA GLY A 342 18.87 -19.86 -19.15
C GLY A 342 18.62 -21.31 -18.69
N ALA A 343 17.39 -21.81 -18.76
CA ALA A 343 17.04 -23.22 -18.57
C ALA A 343 16.36 -23.81 -19.80
N ALA A 344 16.40 -25.13 -19.95
CA ALA A 344 15.60 -25.83 -20.96
C ALA A 344 14.10 -25.74 -20.57
N PRO A 345 13.18 -25.55 -21.54
CA PRO A 345 11.75 -25.57 -21.25
C PRO A 345 11.31 -26.87 -20.57
N LEU A 346 10.51 -26.77 -19.52
CA LEU A 346 9.90 -27.92 -18.86
C LEU A 346 8.43 -28.00 -19.30
N SER A 347 8.01 -29.15 -19.82
CA SER A 347 6.60 -29.43 -20.13
C SER A 347 6.10 -30.62 -19.32
N VAL A 348 4.92 -30.47 -18.74
CA VAL A 348 4.26 -31.47 -17.89
C VAL A 348 2.89 -31.76 -18.48
N GLN A 349 2.67 -33.02 -18.84
CA GLN A 349 1.32 -33.51 -19.16
C GLN A 349 0.53 -33.67 -17.87
N VAL A 350 -0.68 -33.12 -17.86
CA VAL A 350 -1.57 -33.15 -16.69
C VAL A 350 -2.76 -34.06 -16.96
N ASP A 351 -3.36 -34.54 -15.87
CA ASP A 351 -4.57 -35.37 -15.93
C ASP A 351 -5.72 -34.65 -16.66
N GLU A 352 -6.55 -35.40 -17.38
CA GLU A 352 -7.66 -34.85 -18.16
C GLU A 352 -8.68 -34.10 -17.29
N SER A 353 -8.76 -34.37 -15.99
CA SER A 353 -9.61 -33.62 -15.06
C SER A 353 -9.25 -32.13 -14.93
N TRP A 354 -8.04 -31.73 -15.32
CA TRP A 354 -7.64 -30.33 -15.44
C TRP A 354 -8.08 -29.69 -16.76
N VAL A 355 -8.38 -30.48 -17.79
CA VAL A 355 -8.81 -29.99 -19.09
C VAL A 355 -10.25 -29.50 -18.99
N GLY A 356 -10.47 -28.21 -19.28
CA GLY A 356 -11.79 -27.58 -19.16
C GLY A 356 -12.17 -27.14 -17.74
N ALA A 357 -11.33 -27.42 -16.73
CA ALA A 357 -11.52 -26.88 -15.39
C ALA A 357 -11.30 -25.35 -15.40
N PRO A 358 -12.14 -24.57 -14.67
CA PRO A 358 -11.88 -23.15 -14.46
C PRO A 358 -10.58 -22.95 -13.68
N VAL A 359 -9.69 -22.14 -14.24
CA VAL A 359 -8.39 -21.78 -13.65
C VAL A 359 -8.15 -20.29 -13.79
N TYR A 360 -7.23 -19.77 -12.98
CA TYR A 360 -6.76 -18.39 -13.05
C TYR A 360 -5.30 -18.28 -12.61
N PHE A 361 -4.61 -17.25 -13.08
CA PHE A 361 -3.25 -16.94 -12.67
C PHE A 361 -3.22 -16.21 -11.33
N LYS A 362 -2.13 -16.42 -10.60
CA LYS A 362 -1.74 -15.62 -9.44
C LYS A 362 -0.26 -15.29 -9.53
N ALA A 363 0.11 -14.11 -9.03
CA ALA A 363 1.50 -13.67 -8.99
C ALA A 363 1.72 -12.71 -7.81
N GLY A 364 2.92 -12.73 -7.23
CA GLY A 364 3.25 -11.88 -6.07
C GLY A 364 4.10 -12.65 -5.07
N ALA A 365 3.80 -12.52 -3.78
CA ALA A 365 4.45 -13.25 -2.71
C ALA A 365 3.41 -14.05 -1.91
N TYR A 366 3.46 -15.38 -2.01
CA TYR A 366 2.67 -16.30 -1.20
C TYR A 366 3.55 -17.01 -0.18
N HIS A 367 3.21 -16.88 1.10
CA HIS A 367 3.98 -17.46 2.19
C HIS A 367 3.54 -18.90 2.46
N ALA A 368 4.45 -19.85 2.29
CA ALA A 368 4.09 -21.26 2.33
C ALA A 368 4.09 -21.90 3.74
N ALA A 369 4.59 -21.23 4.79
CA ALA A 369 4.49 -21.78 6.14
C ALA A 369 3.17 -21.37 6.83
N PRO A 370 2.70 -22.14 7.83
CA PRO A 370 1.47 -21.82 8.54
C PRO A 370 1.60 -20.53 9.38
N ASN A 371 0.53 -19.75 9.42
CA ASN A 371 0.40 -18.54 10.25
C ASN A 371 0.17 -18.88 11.74
N LYS A 372 1.25 -19.22 12.47
CA LYS A 372 1.19 -19.68 13.87
C LYS A 372 2.06 -18.86 14.83
N GLY A 373 1.96 -17.53 14.77
CA GLY A 373 2.67 -16.64 15.71
C GLY A 373 4.16 -16.49 15.43
N ASN A 374 4.51 -16.48 14.14
CA ASN A 374 5.86 -16.22 13.66
C ASN A 374 6.35 -14.82 14.09
N ALA A 375 7.67 -14.62 14.16
CA ALA A 375 8.26 -13.38 14.66
C ALA A 375 8.15 -12.24 13.65
N GLU A 376 8.16 -11.00 14.13
CA GLU A 376 8.31 -9.81 13.29
C GLU A 376 9.60 -9.88 12.45
N GLY A 377 9.53 -9.50 11.17
CA GLY A 377 10.65 -9.62 10.21
C GLY A 377 10.79 -11.01 9.56
N ASP A 378 9.90 -11.96 9.85
CA ASP A 378 9.80 -13.23 9.15
C ASP A 378 9.01 -13.06 7.84
N GLU A 379 9.66 -12.50 6.81
CA GLU A 379 8.97 -12.03 5.60
C GLU A 379 9.55 -12.62 4.32
N THR A 380 8.67 -12.92 3.38
CA THR A 380 9.02 -13.24 1.99
C THR A 380 8.74 -12.03 1.12
N ILE A 381 9.75 -11.60 0.36
CA ILE A 381 9.67 -10.40 -0.47
C ILE A 381 9.96 -10.79 -1.91
N VAL A 382 9.01 -10.47 -2.79
CA VAL A 382 9.13 -10.66 -4.25
C VAL A 382 8.95 -9.33 -4.95
N ALA A 383 9.87 -8.98 -5.84
CA ALA A 383 9.84 -7.72 -6.56
C ALA A 383 9.71 -7.98 -8.07
N TYR A 384 8.74 -7.35 -8.74
CA TYR A 384 8.42 -7.56 -10.15
C TYR A 384 8.76 -6.33 -11.00
N ARG A 385 9.35 -6.58 -12.17
CA ARG A 385 9.60 -5.61 -13.26
C ARG A 385 8.61 -5.71 -14.41
N GLU A 386 8.06 -6.89 -14.59
CA GLU A 386 7.12 -7.20 -15.65
C GLU A 386 6.13 -8.24 -15.14
N LEU A 387 4.86 -8.05 -15.48
CA LEU A 387 3.82 -9.04 -15.30
C LEU A 387 2.78 -8.88 -16.41
N VAL A 388 2.67 -9.88 -17.26
CA VAL A 388 1.80 -9.86 -18.44
C VAL A 388 1.02 -11.17 -18.52
N VAL A 389 -0.28 -11.05 -18.76
CA VAL A 389 -1.18 -12.17 -19.02
C VAL A 389 -1.71 -12.09 -20.43
N SER A 390 -1.86 -13.25 -21.08
CA SER A 390 -2.53 -13.39 -22.38
C SER A 390 -3.30 -14.71 -22.46
N HIS A 391 -4.41 -14.72 -23.20
CA HIS A 391 -5.22 -15.91 -23.52
C HIS A 391 -5.36 -16.13 -25.02
#